data_AF-A0AAV0WVE2-F1
#
_entry.id   AF-A0AAV0WVE2-F1
#
_cell.length_a   1.000
_cell.length_b   1.000
_cell.length_c   1.000
_cell.angle_alpha   90.00
_cell.angle_beta   90.00
_cell.angle_gamma   90.00
#
_symmetry.space_group_name_H-M   'P 1'
#
loop_
_entity.id
_entity.type
_entity.pdbx_description
1 polymer ?
#
loop_
_entity_poly.entity_id
_entity_poly.type
_entity_poly.pdbx_seq_one_letter_code
_entity_poly.pdbx_strand_id
1 'polypeptide(L)'
;MDNTDKKIYNEEISSTSTEKEPMANDRGEPTASSNSSAKEFKSNIWVKDLREMMDADVYKKWICQAENCNIPVTITCSKCKMVRYCSDDCRQRDWFKKHAFECDELRNQIQTPT
;
A
#
# COMPACT_ATOMS: atom_id res chain seq x y z
N MET A 1 -15.32 14.15 -36.79
CA MET A 1 -16.23 13.02 -36.49
C MET A 1 -15.45 11.99 -35.70
N ASP A 2 -15.73 11.58 -34.48
CA ASP A 2 -16.63 11.94 -33.38
C ASP A 2 -15.96 11.27 -32.16
N ASN A 3 -15.57 12.04 -31.14
CA ASN A 3 -16.26 12.13 -29.85
C ASN A 3 -16.47 10.78 -29.13
N THR A 4 -15.82 10.58 -27.98
CA THR A 4 -16.44 10.77 -26.66
C THR A 4 -15.80 9.84 -25.64
N ASP A 5 -15.20 10.46 -24.61
CA ASP A 5 -14.85 9.87 -23.33
C ASP A 5 -15.99 9.01 -22.76
N LYS A 6 -15.67 7.80 -22.30
CA LYS A 6 -16.55 7.06 -21.38
C LYS A 6 -15.85 6.95 -20.04
N LYS A 7 -15.98 8.02 -19.25
CA LYS A 7 -15.98 7.95 -17.79
C LYS A 7 -17.18 7.10 -17.39
N ILE A 8 -16.94 5.99 -16.71
CA ILE A 8 -17.98 5.30 -15.95
C ILE A 8 -17.53 5.35 -14.50
N TYR A 9 -18.13 6.29 -13.78
CA TYR A 9 -18.27 6.26 -12.33
C TYR A 9 -19.31 5.20 -12.00
N ASN A 10 -19.05 4.44 -10.95
CA ASN A 10 -20.04 3.61 -10.28
C ASN A 10 -19.88 3.87 -8.78
N GLU A 11 -20.63 4.86 -8.34
CA GLU A 11 -20.91 5.18 -6.95
C GLU A 11 -22.29 4.59 -6.60
N GLU A 12 -22.35 4.05 -5.38
CA GLU A 12 -23.52 3.67 -4.58
C GLU A 12 -24.33 2.41 -4.93
N ILE A 13 -24.31 1.45 -3.99
CA ILE A 13 -25.46 0.94 -3.22
C ILE A 13 -24.92 -0.07 -2.18
N SER A 14 -25.37 -0.19 -0.93
CA SER A 14 -26.44 0.42 -0.15
C SER A 14 -26.11 0.22 1.34
N SER A 15 -26.25 1.27 2.16
CA SER A 15 -26.25 1.16 3.62
C SER A 15 -27.54 0.48 4.10
N THR A 16 -27.41 -0.61 4.86
CA THR A 16 -28.52 -1.21 5.59
C THR A 16 -28.33 -0.94 7.08
N SER A 17 -29.14 -0.01 7.59
CA SER A 17 -29.35 0.20 9.03
C SER A 17 -30.38 -0.82 9.51
N THR A 18 -30.09 -1.51 10.60
CA THR A 18 -31.11 -2.15 11.44
C THR A 18 -30.71 -1.95 12.89
N GLU A 19 -31.42 -1.05 13.55
CA GLU A 19 -31.44 -0.83 15.00
C GLU A 19 -32.22 -1.96 15.72
N LYS A 20 -32.35 -1.80 17.04
CA LYS A 20 -33.12 -2.55 18.08
C LYS A 20 -32.34 -3.66 18.80
N GLU A 21 -32.25 -3.74 20.13
CA GLU A 21 -32.66 -2.94 21.29
C GLU A 21 -31.91 -3.48 22.54
N PRO A 22 -31.89 -2.78 23.70
CA PRO A 22 -30.93 -3.01 24.78
C PRO A 22 -31.37 -4.12 25.75
N MET A 23 -30.45 -5.05 26.08
CA MET A 23 -30.64 -6.01 27.17
C MET A 23 -30.10 -5.42 28.48
N ALA A 24 -31.01 -5.19 29.44
CA ALA A 24 -30.69 -4.94 30.83
C ALA A 24 -30.09 -6.20 31.47
N ASN A 25 -28.92 -6.09 32.10
CA ASN A 25 -28.38 -7.13 32.96
C ASN A 25 -28.07 -6.56 34.34
N ASP A 26 -28.47 -7.39 35.30
CA ASP A 26 -28.70 -7.16 36.72
C ASP A 26 -27.45 -6.83 37.53
N ARG A 27 -27.65 -6.04 38.58
CA ARG A 27 -26.63 -5.46 39.45
C ARG A 27 -26.29 -6.45 40.57
N GLY A 28 -25.16 -7.15 40.46
CA GLY A 28 -24.53 -7.90 41.53
C GLY A 28 -23.28 -7.20 42.08
N GLU A 29 -23.20 -7.11 43.41
CA GLU A 29 -22.25 -6.37 44.26
C GLU A 29 -20.74 -6.73 44.13
N PRO A 30 -19.84 -5.87 44.67
CA PRO A 30 -18.44 -5.79 44.31
C PRO A 30 -17.54 -6.76 45.10
N THR A 31 -16.82 -7.62 44.38
CA THR A 31 -15.69 -8.36 44.94
C THR A 31 -14.36 -7.77 44.49
N ALA A 32 -13.65 -7.21 45.47
CA ALA A 32 -12.21 -6.96 45.54
C ALA A 32 -11.55 -6.39 44.28
N SER A 33 -11.49 -5.05 44.23
CA SER A 33 -10.50 -4.32 43.44
C SER A 33 -9.10 -4.79 43.85
N SER A 34 -8.52 -5.64 43.02
CA SER A 34 -7.10 -5.94 43.09
C SER A 34 -6.36 -4.70 42.61
N ASN A 35 -5.81 -3.93 43.54
CA ASN A 35 -4.87 -2.86 43.25
C ASN A 35 -3.56 -3.49 42.80
N SER A 36 -3.54 -4.08 41.60
CA SER A 36 -2.27 -4.33 40.93
C SER A 36 -1.70 -2.96 40.62
N SER A 37 -0.74 -2.53 41.43
CA SER A 37 0.14 -1.41 41.11
C SER A 37 0.93 -1.82 39.87
N ALA A 38 0.27 -1.67 38.72
CA ALA A 38 0.85 -1.79 37.42
C ALA A 38 1.82 -0.64 37.33
N LYS A 39 3.10 -0.90 37.65
CA LYS A 39 4.18 -0.01 37.30
C LYS A 39 3.97 0.28 35.81
N GLU A 40 3.66 1.52 35.47
CA GLU A 40 3.50 1.98 34.09
C GLU A 40 4.79 1.65 33.33
N PHE A 41 4.87 0.47 32.72
CA PHE A 41 5.87 0.17 31.73
C PHE A 41 5.47 0.98 30.50
N LYS A 42 5.96 2.21 30.43
CA LYS A 42 5.91 3.02 29.22
C LYS A 42 6.84 2.35 28.21
N SER A 43 6.30 1.38 27.49
CA SER A 43 6.98 0.79 26.34
C SER A 43 7.08 1.87 25.27
N ASN A 44 8.28 2.46 25.15
CA ASN A 44 8.59 3.38 24.08
C ASN A 44 8.71 2.59 22.78
N ILE A 45 7.63 2.54 21.99
CA ILE A 45 7.66 1.99 20.65
C ILE A 45 8.42 2.99 19.76
N TRP A 46 9.60 2.60 19.28
CA TRP A 46 10.38 3.39 18.33
C TRP A 46 10.05 2.94 16.92
N VAL A 47 9.36 3.80 16.16
CA VAL A 47 9.14 3.60 14.73
C VAL A 47 10.42 4.01 14.00
N LYS A 48 11.13 3.07 13.38
CA LYS A 48 12.26 3.42 12.49
C LYS A 48 11.77 3.54 11.05
N ASP A 49 12.49 4.31 10.25
CA ASP A 49 12.24 4.44 8.81
C ASP A 49 12.51 3.09 8.10
N LEU A 50 11.63 2.70 7.18
CA LEU A 50 11.81 1.52 6.31
C LEU A 50 13.16 1.53 5.58
N ARG A 51 13.67 2.71 5.25
CA ARG A 51 14.98 2.89 4.62
C ARG A 51 16.14 2.49 5.53
N GLU A 52 16.00 2.66 6.84
CA GLU A 52 17.02 2.28 7.82
C GLU A 52 16.96 0.79 8.17
N MET A 53 15.84 0.13 7.87
CA MET A 53 15.60 -1.27 8.23
C MET A 53 15.99 -2.27 7.12
N MET A 54 16.31 -1.81 5.91
CA MET A 54 16.58 -2.69 4.76
C MET A 54 17.91 -2.34 4.09
N ASP A 55 18.57 -3.34 3.51
CA ASP A 55 19.69 -3.12 2.60
C ASP A 55 19.27 -2.21 1.44
N ALA A 56 20.17 -1.38 0.94
CA ALA A 56 19.86 -0.38 -0.09
C ALA A 56 19.27 -1.02 -1.37
N ASP A 57 19.78 -2.19 -1.77
CA ASP A 57 19.30 -2.92 -2.94
C ASP A 57 17.92 -3.53 -2.71
N VAL A 58 17.66 -4.01 -1.49
CA VAL A 58 16.35 -4.50 -1.08
C VAL A 58 15.37 -3.32 -1.04
N TYR A 59 15.72 -2.22 -0.38
CA TYR A 59 14.90 -1.00 -0.31
C TYR A 59 14.52 -0.49 -1.71
N LYS A 60 15.49 -0.35 -2.62
CA LYS A 60 15.22 0.05 -4.02
C LYS A 60 14.21 -0.86 -4.73
N LYS A 61 14.14 -2.14 -4.35
CA LYS A 61 13.17 -3.07 -4.95
C LYS A 61 11.72 -2.72 -4.58
N TRP A 62 11.51 -2.17 -3.40
CA TRP A 62 10.19 -1.88 -2.84
C TRP A 62 9.67 -0.47 -3.12
N ILE A 63 10.49 0.40 -3.73
CA ILE A 63 10.14 1.80 -4.00
C ILE A 63 9.89 2.03 -5.49
N CYS A 64 8.93 2.90 -5.79
CA CYS A 64 8.59 3.33 -7.15
C CYS A 64 9.84 3.80 -7.90
N GLN A 65 10.01 3.33 -9.14
CA GLN A 65 11.20 3.64 -9.94
C GLN A 65 11.06 4.93 -10.75
N ALA A 66 9.88 5.58 -10.73
CA ALA A 66 9.69 6.87 -11.38
C ALA A 66 10.50 7.95 -10.66
N GLU A 67 11.05 8.87 -11.45
CA GLU A 67 11.83 10.00 -10.92
C GLU A 67 11.01 10.82 -9.91
N ASN A 68 11.72 11.23 -8.85
CA ASN A 68 11.19 12.00 -7.72
C ASN A 68 10.01 11.32 -6.99
N CYS A 69 9.91 9.99 -7.06
CA CYS A 69 8.94 9.21 -6.30
C CYS A 69 9.64 8.31 -5.27
N ASN A 70 9.17 8.35 -4.02
CA ASN A 70 9.65 7.48 -2.95
C ASN A 70 8.51 6.66 -2.32
N ILE A 71 7.42 6.48 -3.07
CA ILE A 71 6.23 5.74 -2.61
C ILE A 71 6.48 4.25 -2.84
N PRO A 72 6.03 3.37 -1.92
CA PRO A 72 6.09 1.92 -2.13
C PRO A 72 5.43 1.46 -3.43
N VAL A 73 6.00 0.41 -4.01
CA VAL A 73 5.52 -0.21 -5.24
C VAL A 73 4.15 -0.87 -5.02
N THR A 74 3.25 -0.69 -5.98
CA THR A 74 1.95 -1.36 -6.04
C THR A 74 1.74 -2.09 -7.36
N ILE A 75 2.38 -1.63 -8.45
CA ILE A 75 2.25 -2.18 -9.79
C ILE A 75 3.61 -2.46 -10.40
N THR A 76 3.68 -3.49 -11.24
CA THR A 76 4.86 -3.85 -12.03
C THR A 76 4.52 -3.78 -13.51
N CYS A 77 5.46 -3.35 -14.36
CA CYS A 77 5.26 -3.38 -15.80
C CYS A 77 5.00 -4.82 -16.28
N SER A 78 3.84 -5.06 -16.90
CA SER A 78 3.43 -6.41 -17.31
C SER A 78 4.29 -6.99 -18.44
N LYS A 79 4.90 -6.12 -19.25
CA LYS A 79 5.76 -6.52 -20.39
C LYS A 79 7.14 -6.97 -19.94
N CYS A 80 7.90 -6.08 -19.30
CA CYS A 80 9.28 -6.37 -18.90
C CYS A 80 9.39 -7.07 -17.55
N LYS A 81 8.39 -6.93 -16.66
CA LYS A 81 8.38 -7.46 -15.29
C LYS A 81 9.54 -6.98 -14.38
N MET A 82 10.37 -6.04 -14.84
CA MET A 82 11.52 -5.51 -14.09
C MET A 82 11.21 -4.18 -13.41
N VAL A 83 10.62 -3.24 -14.15
CA VAL A 83 10.35 -1.88 -13.66
C VAL A 83 9.03 -1.84 -12.90
N ARG A 84 9.02 -1.11 -11.78
CA ARG A 84 7.90 -1.09 -10.83
C ARG A 84 7.51 0.33 -10.44
N TYR A 85 6.24 0.53 -10.14
CA TYR A 85 5.66 1.84 -9.87
C TYR A 85 4.63 1.78 -8.74
N CYS A 86 4.35 2.93 -8.14
CA CYS A 86 3.27 3.07 -7.15
C CYS A 86 1.90 3.37 -7.78
N SER A 87 1.85 3.75 -9.05
CA SER A 87 0.62 4.10 -9.77
C SER A 87 0.82 4.09 -11.28
N ASP A 88 -0.29 4.04 -12.02
CA ASP A 88 -0.29 4.16 -13.48
C ASP A 88 0.26 5.51 -13.95
N ASP A 89 0.05 6.59 -13.20
CA ASP A 89 0.61 7.92 -13.50
C ASP A 89 2.14 7.91 -13.48
N CYS A 90 2.74 7.23 -12.49
CA CYS A 90 4.20 7.09 -12.40
C CYS A 90 4.73 6.23 -13.55
N ARG A 91 4.03 5.14 -13.88
CA ARG A 91 4.37 4.31 -15.04
C ARG A 91 4.31 5.12 -16.32
N GLN A 92 3.27 5.92 -16.54
CA GLN A 92 3.07 6.67 -17.77
C GLN A 92 4.07 7.83 -17.92
N ARG A 93 4.37 8.56 -16.84
CA ARG A 93 5.44 9.59 -16.87
C ARG A 93 6.79 8.98 -17.21
N ASP A 94 7.13 7.86 -16.58
CA ASP A 94 8.39 7.16 -16.84
C ASP A 94 8.42 6.53 -18.25
N TRP A 95 7.26 6.06 -18.74
CA TRP A 95 7.07 5.56 -20.11
C TRP A 95 7.46 6.60 -21.15
N PHE A 96 6.92 7.82 -21.04
CA PHE A 96 7.22 8.90 -21.98
C PHE A 96 8.65 9.43 -21.87
N LYS A 97 9.30 9.24 -20.72
CA LYS A 97 10.68 9.68 -20.51
C LYS A 97 11.72 8.70 -21.05
N LYS A 98 11.62 7.42 -20.68
CA LYS A 98 12.67 6.43 -20.97
C LYS A 98 12.18 4.99 -21.06
N HIS A 99 11.17 4.61 -20.28
CA HIS A 99 10.83 3.19 -20.14
C HIS A 99 10.33 2.58 -21.46
N ALA A 100 9.72 3.37 -22.35
CA ALA A 100 9.32 2.89 -23.67
C ALA A 100 10.48 2.31 -24.49
N PHE A 101 11.69 2.88 -24.37
CA PHE A 101 12.88 2.45 -25.10
C PHE A 101 13.59 1.27 -24.42
N GLU A 102 13.55 1.22 -23.09
CA GLU A 102 14.25 0.22 -22.29
C GLU A 102 13.41 -1.05 -22.07
N CYS A 103 12.08 -0.99 -22.23
CA CYS A 103 11.16 -2.05 -21.82
C CYS A 103 11.48 -3.41 -22.47
N ASP A 104 11.76 -3.43 -23.77
CA ASP A 104 12.04 -4.69 -24.49
C ASP A 104 13.42 -5.25 -24.15
N GLU A 105 14.43 -4.38 -23.97
CA GLU A 105 15.76 -4.80 -23.53
C GLU A 105 15.70 -5.45 -22.15
N LEU A 106 15.00 -4.82 -21.20
CA LEU A 106 14.77 -5.35 -19.86
C LEU A 106 14.02 -6.69 -19.90
N ARG A 107 13.04 -6.84 -20.80
CA ARG A 107 12.32 -8.12 -20.97
C ARG A 107 13.27 -9.26 -21.35
N ASN A 108 14.24 -8.98 -22.21
CA ASN A 108 15.17 -9.99 -22.72
C ASN A 108 16.18 -10.45 -21.66
N GLN A 109 16.51 -9.61 -20.67
CA GLN A 109 17.39 -9.98 -19.55
C GLN A 109 16.81 -11.08 -18.66
N ILE A 110 15.48 -11.22 -18.61
CA ILE A 110 14.82 -12.32 -17.87
C ILE A 110 14.88 -13.65 -18.65
N GLN A 111 14.99 -13.58 -19.98
CA GLN A 111 14.88 -14.75 -20.87
C GLN A 111 16.22 -15.43 -21.14
N THR A 112 17.34 -14.81 -20.79
CA THR A 112 18.65 -15.45 -20.80
C THR A 112 18.92 -16.06 -19.42
N PRO A 113 18.82 -17.40 -19.25
CA PRO A 113 19.31 -18.04 -18.05
C PRO A 113 20.85 -18.04 -18.12
N THR A 114 21.49 -17.39 -17.15
CA THR A 114 22.94 -17.56 -16.90
C THR A 114 23.19 -18.88 -16.18
#